data_AF-A0A7C1ESS8-F1
#
_entry.id   AF-A0A7C1ESS8-F1
#
_cell.length_a   1.000
_cell.length_b   1.000
_cell.length_c   1.000
_cell.angle_alpha   90.00
_cell.angle_beta   90.00
_cell.angle_gamma   90.00
#
_symmetry.space_group_name_H-M   'P 1'
#
loop_
_entity.id
_entity.type
_entity.pdbx_description
1 polymer ?
#
loop_
_entity_poly.entity_id
_entity_poly.type
_entity_poly.pdbx_seq_one_letter_code
_entity_poly.pdbx_strand_id
1 'polypeptide(L)'
;MDTEASSYHHPSLAVGRVAVMGVLLFLCLRILSLMFPAVRATGDGPISGGRELVRVGWLSGCENAEELVGLFRLQDAPCQPGAVWTLQQLRDEMVLNKLLPNIVQLRPLYNEALVHCPVMLTVQQSNTETLLGWLCADVSGLYLANPAGQPLNAERWQRWSDGSWENVAAVASAP
;
A
#
# COMPACT_ATOMS: atom_id res chain seq x y z
N MET A 1 18.06 19.76 77.05
CA MET A 1 19.35 19.59 76.35
C MET A 1 19.01 18.90 75.05
N ASP A 2 18.64 19.75 74.11
CA ASP A 2 18.07 19.40 72.81
C ASP A 2 19.20 19.10 71.83
N THR A 3 19.08 18.04 71.06
CA THR A 3 20.03 17.71 69.98
C THR A 3 19.24 17.52 68.70
N GLU A 4 19.16 18.59 67.90
CA GLU A 4 18.67 18.56 66.53
C GLU A 4 19.63 17.77 65.64
N ALA A 5 19.11 16.74 64.95
CA ALA A 5 19.81 16.02 63.91
C ALA A 5 19.48 16.64 62.55
N SER A 6 20.47 17.30 61.94
CA SER A 6 20.37 17.87 60.59
C SER A 6 20.60 16.78 59.53
N SER A 7 19.58 16.52 58.71
CA SER A 7 19.61 15.57 57.60
C SER A 7 20.04 16.28 56.31
N TYR A 8 21.22 15.95 55.79
CA TYR A 8 21.72 16.43 54.51
C TYR A 8 21.23 15.53 53.37
N HIS A 9 20.27 16.01 52.58
CA HIS A 9 19.93 15.42 51.29
C HIS A 9 20.99 15.80 50.24
N HIS A 10 21.68 14.81 49.66
CA HIS A 10 22.55 14.98 48.50
C HIS A 10 21.74 14.85 47.19
N PRO A 11 21.51 15.92 46.41
CA PRO A 11 20.69 15.88 45.19
C PRO A 11 21.46 15.49 43.91
N SER A 12 22.72 15.06 43.98
CA SER A 12 23.59 14.94 42.80
C SER A 12 23.47 13.65 41.97
N LEU A 13 22.78 12.61 42.46
CA LEU A 13 22.68 11.32 41.76
C LEU A 13 21.47 11.18 40.82
N ALA A 14 20.43 12.02 40.99
CA ALA A 14 19.22 11.94 40.17
C ALA A 14 19.40 12.52 38.76
N VAL A 15 20.20 13.59 38.63
CA VAL A 15 20.37 14.32 37.37
C VAL A 15 21.18 13.52 36.34
N GLY A 16 22.19 12.77 36.79
CA GLY A 16 23.01 11.93 35.90
C GLY A 16 22.23 10.78 35.24
N ARG A 17 21.24 10.20 35.93
CA ARG A 17 20.43 9.09 35.41
C ARG A 17 19.49 9.53 34.28
N VAL A 18 18.95 10.74 34.36
CA VAL A 18 18.07 11.31 33.32
C VAL A 18 18.86 11.60 32.04
N ALA A 19 20.08 12.13 32.17
CA ALA A 19 20.93 12.40 31.01
C ALA A 19 21.32 11.11 30.26
N VAL A 20 21.68 10.05 30.99
CA VAL A 20 22.04 8.76 30.38
C VAL A 20 20.85 8.10 29.68
N MET A 21 19.66 8.16 30.28
CA MET A 21 18.44 7.65 29.62
C MET A 21 18.10 8.43 28.34
N GLY A 22 18.28 9.76 28.34
CA GLY A 22 18.05 10.58 27.13
C GLY A 22 18.99 10.21 25.98
N VAL A 23 20.27 9.97 26.28
CA VAL A 23 21.26 9.56 25.27
C VAL A 23 20.95 8.17 24.70
N LEU A 24 20.58 7.21 25.56
CA LEU A 24 20.17 5.87 25.12
C LEU A 24 18.92 5.90 24.24
N LEU A 25 17.90 6.68 24.62
CA LEU A 25 16.68 6.83 23.83
C LEU A 25 16.99 7.43 22.44
N PHE A 26 17.83 8.46 22.39
CA PHE A 26 18.24 9.09 21.12
C PHE A 26 19.00 8.11 20.21
N LEU A 27 19.89 7.29 20.78
CA LEU A 27 20.60 6.25 20.04
C LEU A 27 19.65 5.18 19.50
N CYS A 28 18.69 4.71 20.32
CA CYS A 28 17.67 3.76 19.86
C CYS A 28 16.83 4.34 18.71
N LEU A 29 16.42 5.61 18.79
CA LEU A 29 15.66 6.29 17.73
C LEU A 29 16.48 6.41 16.43
N ARG A 30 17.78 6.73 16.54
CA ARG A 30 18.68 6.78 15.37
C ARG A 30 18.86 5.43 14.70
N ILE A 31 18.97 4.34 15.48
CA ILE A 31 19.09 2.98 14.93
C ILE A 31 17.78 2.56 14.25
N LEU A 32 16.62 2.87 14.84
CA LEU A 32 15.34 2.64 14.16
C LEU A 32 15.25 3.39 12.82
N SER A 33 15.73 4.64 12.77
CA SER A 33 15.74 5.45 11.55
C SER A 33 16.60 4.87 10.42
N LEU A 34 17.57 3.99 10.74
CA LEU A 34 18.42 3.31 9.76
C LEU A 34 17.79 1.99 9.28
N MET A 35 17.00 1.32 10.12
CA MET A 35 16.30 0.08 9.74
C MET A 35 15.01 0.33 8.95
N PHE A 36 14.38 1.48 9.18
CA PHE A 36 13.22 1.94 8.42
C PHE A 36 13.66 3.14 7.58
N PRO A 37 14.04 2.97 6.30
CA PRO A 37 14.28 4.13 5.45
C PRO A 37 13.03 5.00 5.49
N ALA A 38 13.21 6.25 5.93
CA ALA A 38 12.15 7.23 5.97
C ALA A 38 11.46 7.22 4.60
N VAL A 39 10.18 6.85 4.58
CA VAL A 39 9.30 7.19 3.47
C VAL A 39 9.47 8.69 3.31
N ARG A 40 10.12 9.11 2.22
CA ARG A 40 10.22 10.52 1.89
C ARG A 40 8.79 11.01 1.74
N ALA A 41 8.29 11.74 2.72
CA ALA A 41 7.20 12.67 2.51
C ALA A 41 7.77 13.74 1.56
N THR A 42 7.64 13.48 0.26
CA THR A 42 8.01 14.44 -0.78
C THR A 42 6.98 15.57 -0.76
N GLY A 43 7.44 16.71 -0.24
CA GLY A 43 7.17 18.03 -0.79
C GLY A 43 5.71 18.46 -0.87
N ASP A 44 5.32 19.27 0.11
CA ASP A 44 4.23 20.24 0.00
C ASP A 44 4.46 21.16 -1.21
N GLY A 45 3.89 20.79 -2.36
CA GLY A 45 3.48 21.71 -3.41
C GLY A 45 2.05 22.19 -3.12
N PRO A 46 1.65 23.38 -3.59
CA PRO A 46 0.33 23.92 -3.30
C PRO A 46 -0.77 22.95 -3.77
N ILE A 47 -1.47 22.36 -2.80
CA ILE A 47 -2.61 21.47 -3.04
C ILE A 47 -3.76 22.36 -3.55
N SER A 48 -3.82 22.52 -4.87
CA SER A 48 -5.10 22.64 -5.56
C SER A 48 -5.95 21.47 -5.06
N GLY A 49 -7.00 21.76 -4.28
CA GLY A 49 -7.85 20.78 -3.57
C GLY A 49 -8.73 19.89 -4.47
N GLY A 50 -8.21 19.47 -5.63
CA GLY A 50 -8.85 18.51 -6.51
C GLY A 50 -8.41 17.09 -6.16
N ARG A 51 -9.37 16.16 -6.17
CA ARG A 51 -9.07 14.72 -6.17
C ARG A 51 -8.30 14.37 -7.44
N GLU A 52 -7.19 13.65 -7.29
CA GLU A 52 -6.39 13.19 -8.41
C GLU A 52 -6.69 11.71 -8.68
N LEU A 53 -6.75 11.33 -9.95
CA LEU A 53 -6.96 9.96 -10.38
C LEU A 53 -5.65 9.18 -10.26
N VAL A 54 -5.68 8.07 -9.53
CA VAL A 54 -4.55 7.18 -9.27
C VAL A 54 -4.77 5.88 -10.02
N ARG A 55 -3.92 5.63 -11.02
CA ARG A 55 -3.93 4.41 -11.80
C ARG A 55 -3.22 3.30 -11.04
N VAL A 56 -3.84 2.13 -10.97
CA VAL A 56 -3.19 0.93 -10.46
C VAL A 56 -2.51 0.21 -11.63
N GLY A 57 -1.24 -0.16 -11.45
CA GLY A 57 -0.46 -0.85 -12.49
C GLY A 57 0.48 -1.91 -11.92
N TRP A 58 0.81 -2.91 -12.73
CA TRP A 58 1.70 -3.99 -12.34
C TRP A 58 3.17 -3.58 -12.44
N LEU A 59 3.96 -3.94 -11.44
CA LEU A 59 5.41 -3.69 -11.44
C LEU A 59 6.22 -4.91 -11.90
N SER A 60 5.57 -5.98 -12.36
CA SER A 60 6.23 -7.20 -12.84
C SER A 60 7.15 -6.98 -14.05
N GLY A 61 6.99 -5.88 -14.79
CA GLY A 61 7.91 -5.47 -15.86
C GLY A 61 9.06 -4.55 -15.41
N CYS A 62 9.13 -4.24 -14.12
CA CYS A 62 10.13 -3.38 -13.51
C CYS A 62 11.10 -4.21 -12.67
N GLU A 63 12.37 -3.78 -12.55
CA GLU A 63 13.40 -4.55 -11.84
C GLU A 63 13.01 -4.88 -10.38
N ASN A 64 13.05 -6.17 -10.03
CA ASN A 64 12.86 -6.71 -8.67
C ASN A 64 11.53 -6.37 -7.97
N ALA A 65 10.44 -6.17 -8.72
CA ALA A 65 9.13 -5.82 -8.17
C ALA A 65 8.02 -6.83 -8.54
N GLU A 66 8.39 -8.10 -8.66
CA GLU A 66 7.43 -9.20 -8.77
C GLU A 66 6.51 -9.19 -7.53
N GLU A 67 5.22 -9.39 -7.73
CA GLU A 67 4.17 -9.33 -6.68
C GLU A 67 3.83 -7.93 -6.12
N LEU A 68 4.43 -6.87 -6.66
CA LEU A 68 4.12 -5.50 -6.25
C LEU A 68 3.22 -4.79 -7.26
N VAL A 69 2.39 -3.91 -6.71
CA VAL A 69 1.42 -3.11 -7.42
C VAL A 69 1.79 -1.64 -7.24
N GLY A 70 1.95 -0.93 -8.34
CA GLY A 70 2.21 0.51 -8.34
C GLY A 70 0.91 1.31 -8.36
N LEU A 71 0.88 2.36 -7.55
CA LEU A 71 -0.10 3.43 -7.62
C LEU A 71 0.52 4.63 -8.32
N PHE A 72 0.10 4.87 -9.56
CA PHE A 72 0.63 5.89 -10.44
C PHE A 72 -0.30 7.10 -10.50
N ARG A 73 0.25 8.27 -10.20
CA ARG A 73 -0.32 9.58 -10.52
C ARG A 73 -0.08 9.92 -11.99
N LEU A 74 -0.71 10.98 -12.47
CA LEU A 74 -0.61 11.35 -13.89
C LEU A 74 0.84 11.69 -14.30
N GLN A 75 1.59 12.32 -13.40
CA GLN A 75 2.99 12.72 -13.62
C GLN A 75 4.02 11.61 -13.34
N ASP A 76 3.61 10.46 -12.83
CA ASP A 76 4.55 9.41 -12.45
C ASP A 76 5.15 8.74 -13.70
N ALA A 77 6.47 8.58 -13.68
CA ALA A 77 7.17 7.89 -14.76
C ALA A 77 6.87 6.37 -14.72
N PRO A 78 6.99 5.67 -15.87
CA PRO A 78 6.94 4.20 -15.89
C PRO A 78 7.91 3.61 -14.87
N CYS A 79 7.47 2.58 -14.14
CA CYS A 79 8.24 1.94 -13.06
C CYS A 79 8.62 2.84 -11.86
N GLN A 80 8.06 4.05 -11.75
CA GLN A 80 8.27 4.95 -10.60
C GLN A 80 6.93 5.42 -10.02
N PRO A 81 6.14 4.51 -9.43
CA PRO A 81 4.85 4.88 -8.86
C PRO A 81 5.03 5.75 -7.62
N GLY A 82 4.11 6.68 -7.39
CA GLY A 82 4.07 7.50 -6.18
C GLY A 82 3.80 6.71 -4.90
N ALA A 83 3.24 5.50 -5.00
CA ALA A 83 3.17 4.53 -3.91
C ALA A 83 3.20 3.08 -4.43
N VAL A 84 3.62 2.15 -3.57
CA VAL A 84 3.67 0.72 -3.87
C VAL A 84 2.84 -0.05 -2.84
N TRP A 85 2.06 -1.00 -3.33
CA TRP A 85 1.24 -1.92 -2.54
C TRP A 85 1.64 -3.37 -2.79
N THR A 86 1.47 -4.19 -1.76
CA THR A 86 1.45 -5.64 -1.91
C THR A 86 0.12 -6.10 -2.51
N LEU A 87 0.07 -7.30 -3.10
CA LEU A 87 -1.19 -7.92 -3.52
C LEU A 87 -2.19 -8.04 -2.37
N GLN A 88 -1.71 -8.29 -1.14
CA GLN A 88 -2.57 -8.37 0.04
C GLN A 88 -3.24 -7.02 0.35
N GLN A 89 -2.49 -5.91 0.27
CA GLN A 89 -3.06 -4.56 0.45
C GLN A 89 -4.08 -4.23 -0.63
N LEU A 90 -3.77 -4.54 -1.91
CA LEU A 90 -4.74 -4.35 -3.00
C LEU A 90 -6.02 -5.15 -2.75
N ARG A 91 -5.91 -6.41 -2.33
CA ARG A 91 -7.07 -7.26 -2.00
C ARG A 91 -7.92 -6.62 -0.91
N ASP A 92 -7.30 -6.20 0.19
CA ASP A 92 -8.01 -5.64 1.32
C ASP A 92 -8.74 -4.34 0.95
N GLU A 93 -8.12 -3.49 0.13
CA GLU A 93 -8.75 -2.29 -0.44
C GLU A 93 -9.94 -2.61 -1.35
N MET A 94 -9.80 -3.59 -2.25
CA MET A 94 -10.89 -4.01 -3.14
C MET A 94 -12.05 -4.65 -2.37
N VAL A 95 -11.77 -5.42 -1.32
CA VAL A 95 -12.79 -6.01 -0.44
C VAL A 95 -13.52 -4.93 0.36
N LEU A 96 -12.77 -3.98 0.94
CA LEU A 96 -13.35 -2.86 1.68
C LEU A 96 -14.30 -2.03 0.82
N ASN A 97 -13.95 -1.85 -0.46
CA ASN A 97 -14.75 -1.13 -1.45
C ASN A 97 -15.77 -2.01 -2.20
N LYS A 98 -15.98 -3.26 -1.77
CA LYS A 98 -16.95 -4.22 -2.34
C LYS A 98 -16.72 -4.55 -3.82
N LEU A 99 -15.50 -4.35 -4.32
CA LEU A 99 -15.08 -4.74 -5.68
C LEU A 99 -14.74 -6.23 -5.77
N LEU A 100 -14.35 -6.82 -4.63
CA LEU A 100 -14.12 -8.26 -4.51
C LEU A 100 -14.84 -8.83 -3.28
N PRO A 101 -15.37 -10.05 -3.36
CA PRO A 101 -15.81 -10.79 -2.18
C PRO A 101 -14.62 -11.10 -1.25
N ASN A 102 -14.85 -11.06 0.07
CA ASN A 102 -13.82 -11.31 1.08
C ASN A 102 -13.21 -12.74 1.05
N ILE A 103 -13.88 -13.69 0.41
CA ILE A 103 -13.39 -15.08 0.24
C ILE A 103 -12.35 -15.22 -0.87
N VAL A 104 -12.19 -14.20 -1.72
CA VAL A 104 -11.28 -14.25 -2.87
C VAL A 104 -9.86 -13.95 -2.42
N GLN A 105 -8.92 -14.77 -2.89
CA GLN A 105 -7.48 -14.58 -2.73
C GLN A 105 -6.87 -14.08 -4.04
N LEU A 106 -5.86 -13.22 -3.92
CA LEU A 106 -5.02 -12.78 -5.04
C LEU A 106 -3.71 -13.55 -4.98
N ARG A 107 -3.39 -14.26 -6.07
CA ARG A 107 -2.13 -15.01 -6.21
C ARG A 107 -1.36 -14.42 -7.39
N PRO A 108 -0.06 -14.13 -7.25
CA PRO A 108 0.75 -13.79 -8.40
C PRO A 108 0.84 -15.01 -9.30
N LEU A 109 0.61 -14.83 -10.60
CA LEU A 109 0.95 -15.82 -11.60
C LEU A 109 1.51 -15.09 -12.81
N TYR A 110 2.81 -15.24 -13.01
CA TYR A 110 3.42 -14.80 -14.24
C TYR A 110 3.02 -15.75 -15.37
N ASN A 111 2.19 -15.27 -16.29
CA ASN A 111 1.86 -15.95 -17.52
C ASN A 111 2.16 -15.00 -18.68
N GLU A 112 3.17 -15.32 -19.48
CA GLU A 112 3.57 -14.52 -20.64
C GLU A 112 2.43 -14.35 -21.66
N ALA A 113 1.46 -15.28 -21.69
CA ALA A 113 0.28 -15.18 -22.54
C ALA A 113 -0.75 -14.14 -22.04
N LEU A 114 -0.66 -13.71 -20.78
CA LEU A 114 -1.61 -12.81 -20.11
C LEU A 114 -0.87 -11.64 -19.45
N VAL A 115 -0.06 -10.91 -20.21
CA VAL A 115 0.78 -9.79 -19.74
C VAL A 115 0.00 -8.75 -18.91
N HIS A 116 -1.27 -8.50 -19.26
CA HIS A 116 -2.13 -7.55 -18.55
C HIS A 116 -2.84 -8.11 -17.31
N CYS A 117 -2.79 -9.42 -17.10
CA CYS A 117 -3.52 -10.16 -16.07
C CYS A 117 -2.58 -11.06 -15.23
N PRO A 118 -1.58 -10.49 -14.55
CA PRO A 118 -0.57 -11.27 -13.81
C PRO A 118 -1.06 -11.78 -12.46
N VAL A 119 -2.35 -11.57 -12.12
CA VAL A 119 -2.91 -11.93 -10.82
C VAL A 119 -4.08 -12.89 -11.01
N MET A 120 -3.96 -14.05 -10.40
CA MET A 120 -4.98 -15.08 -10.36
C MET A 120 -5.95 -14.84 -9.20
N LEU A 121 -7.24 -14.97 -9.48
CA LEU A 121 -8.31 -14.90 -8.49
C LEU A 121 -8.69 -16.31 -8.07
N THR A 122 -8.55 -16.64 -6.79
CA THR A 122 -8.88 -17.98 -6.29
C THR A 122 -9.77 -17.95 -5.07
N VAL A 123 -10.44 -19.06 -4.79
CA VAL A 123 -11.14 -19.30 -3.52
C VAL A 123 -10.70 -20.65 -2.98
N GLN A 124 -10.42 -20.69 -1.68
CA GLN A 124 -10.13 -21.92 -0.96
C GLN A 124 -11.43 -22.54 -0.41
N GLN A 125 -11.78 -23.75 -0.86
CA GLN A 125 -12.90 -24.54 -0.33
C GLN A 125 -12.39 -25.92 0.06
N SER A 126 -12.50 -26.30 1.33
CA SER A 126 -12.23 -27.66 1.82
C SER A 126 -10.93 -28.30 1.28
N ASN A 127 -9.82 -27.54 1.30
CA ASN A 127 -8.49 -27.91 0.79
C ASN A 127 -8.32 -27.93 -0.74
N THR A 128 -9.34 -27.56 -1.51
CA THR A 128 -9.21 -27.30 -2.95
C THR A 128 -9.18 -25.80 -3.23
N GLU A 129 -8.25 -25.37 -4.07
CA GLU A 129 -8.18 -24.00 -4.58
C GLU A 129 -8.85 -23.96 -5.96
N THR A 130 -9.87 -23.13 -6.09
CA THR A 130 -10.65 -22.99 -7.33
C THR A 130 -10.29 -21.68 -8.01
N LEU A 131 -9.89 -21.75 -9.28
CA LEU A 131 -9.69 -20.59 -10.13
C LEU A 131 -11.04 -19.94 -10.45
N LEU A 132 -11.20 -18.67 -10.08
CA LEU A 132 -12.35 -17.86 -10.48
C LEU A 132 -12.09 -17.06 -11.75
N GLY A 133 -10.83 -16.68 -12.01
CA GLY A 133 -10.45 -15.85 -13.12
C GLY A 133 -9.19 -15.06 -12.84
N TRP A 134 -9.09 -13.88 -13.44
CA TRP A 134 -7.90 -13.04 -13.38
C TRP A 134 -8.25 -11.61 -12.99
N LEU A 135 -7.32 -10.97 -12.28
CA LEU A 135 -7.31 -9.54 -12.07
C LEU A 135 -6.30 -8.92 -13.03
N CYS A 136 -6.79 -7.99 -13.84
CA CYS A 136 -6.06 -7.37 -14.92
C CYS A 136 -6.00 -5.85 -14.73
N ALA A 137 -5.01 -5.20 -15.34
CA ALA A 137 -4.91 -3.75 -15.39
C ALA A 137 -4.51 -3.30 -16.80
N ASP A 138 -5.19 -2.28 -17.30
CA ASP A 138 -4.86 -1.58 -18.54
C ASP A 138 -4.83 -0.06 -18.31
N VAL A 139 -4.73 0.73 -19.39
CA VAL A 139 -4.72 2.20 -19.31
C VAL A 139 -6.02 2.78 -18.75
N SER A 140 -7.12 2.02 -18.81
CA SER A 140 -8.44 2.42 -18.37
C SER A 140 -8.72 1.99 -16.93
N GLY A 141 -7.92 1.09 -16.33
CA GLY A 141 -7.98 0.74 -14.92
C GLY A 141 -7.94 -0.76 -14.64
N LEU A 142 -8.26 -1.13 -13.40
CA LEU A 142 -8.37 -2.53 -12.98
C LEU A 142 -9.68 -3.15 -13.47
N TYR A 143 -9.63 -4.41 -13.90
CA TYR A 143 -10.80 -5.17 -14.28
C TYR A 143 -10.66 -6.65 -13.99
N LEU A 144 -11.80 -7.33 -13.92
CA LEU A 144 -11.87 -8.77 -13.72
C LEU A 144 -12.06 -9.47 -15.07
N ALA A 145 -11.37 -10.59 -15.26
CA ALA A 145 -11.51 -11.45 -16.42
C ALA A 145 -11.87 -12.88 -16.00
N ASN A 146 -12.60 -13.59 -16.86
CA ASN A 146 -12.91 -15.01 -16.67
C ASN A 146 -11.65 -15.88 -16.85
N PRO A 147 -11.69 -17.19 -16.54
CA PRO A 147 -10.53 -18.06 -16.70
C PRO A 147 -9.94 -18.12 -18.12
N ALA A 148 -10.74 -17.82 -19.16
CA ALA A 148 -10.28 -17.71 -20.55
C ALA A 148 -9.60 -16.37 -20.87
N GLY A 149 -9.44 -15.46 -19.90
CA GLY A 149 -8.81 -14.16 -20.07
C GLY A 149 -9.72 -13.09 -20.67
N GLN A 150 -11.02 -13.35 -20.81
CA GLN A 150 -11.98 -12.38 -21.33
C GLN A 150 -12.53 -11.51 -20.20
N PRO A 151 -12.63 -10.17 -20.35
CA PRO A 151 -13.27 -9.32 -19.36
C PRO A 151 -14.66 -9.83 -18.98
N LEU A 152 -14.96 -9.91 -17.68
CA LEU A 152 -16.28 -10.33 -17.20
C LEU A 152 -17.37 -9.32 -17.56
N ASN A 153 -17.00 -8.05 -17.65
CA ASN A 153 -17.85 -6.93 -17.98
C ASN A 153 -17.01 -5.77 -18.56
N ALA A 154 -17.68 -4.67 -18.91
CA ALA A 154 -17.01 -3.47 -19.41
C ALA A 154 -16.37 -2.63 -18.28
N GLU A 155 -16.57 -2.98 -17.01
CA GLU A 155 -16.18 -2.14 -15.88
C GLU A 155 -14.66 -1.94 -15.82
N ARG A 156 -14.26 -0.74 -15.45
CA ARG A 156 -12.86 -0.38 -15.21
C ARG A 156 -12.78 0.43 -13.94
N TRP A 157 -12.07 -0.08 -12.94
CA TRP A 157 -11.99 0.53 -11.63
C TRP A 157 -10.69 1.33 -11.51
N GLN A 158 -10.82 2.59 -11.14
CA GLN A 158 -9.70 3.45 -10.77
C GLN A 158 -9.89 4.01 -9.38
N ARG A 159 -8.78 4.39 -8.74
CA ARG A 159 -8.79 4.89 -7.37
C ARG A 159 -8.53 6.40 -7.40
N TRP A 160 -9.25 7.16 -6.59
CA TRP A 160 -8.95 8.56 -6.34
C TRP A 160 -7.92 8.71 -5.22
N SER A 161 -7.23 9.84 -5.19
CA SER A 161 -6.26 10.17 -4.14
C SER A 161 -6.86 10.17 -2.73
N ASP A 162 -8.17 10.41 -2.60
CA ASP A 162 -8.93 10.36 -1.34
C ASP A 162 -9.28 8.93 -0.86
N GLY A 163 -8.94 7.91 -1.65
CA GLY A 163 -9.20 6.51 -1.33
C GLY A 163 -10.50 5.94 -1.88
N SER A 164 -11.37 6.76 -2.47
CA SER A 164 -12.55 6.25 -3.14
C SER A 164 -12.20 5.54 -4.45
N TRP A 165 -13.02 4.55 -4.81
CA TRP A 165 -12.92 3.83 -6.08
C TRP A 165 -14.10 4.18 -6.98
N GLU A 166 -13.82 4.33 -8.27
CA GLU A 166 -14.84 4.67 -9.26
C GLU A 166 -14.73 3.79 -10.50
N ASN A 167 -15.88 3.44 -11.06
CA ASN A 167 -15.97 2.75 -12.34
C ASN A 167 -15.94 3.78 -13.48
N VAL A 168 -14.81 3.87 -14.18
CA VAL A 168 -14.57 4.88 -15.22
C VAL A 168 -15.01 4.45 -16.62
N ALA A 169 -15.31 3.16 -16.83
CA ALA A 169 -15.85 2.70 -18.12
C ALA A 169 -17.28 3.21 -18.38
N ALA A 170 -17.98 3.63 -17.32
CA ALA A 170 -19.28 4.29 -17.41
C ALA A 170 -19.22 5.70 -18.03
N VAL A 171 -18.03 6.31 -18.14
CA VAL A 171 -17.88 7.71 -18.60
C VAL A 171 -17.82 7.82 -20.13
N ALA A 172 -17.43 6.75 -20.84
CA ALA A 172 -17.33 6.75 -22.31
C ALA A 172 -18.68 6.50 -23.03
N SER A 173 -19.80 6.44 -22.30
CA SER A 173 -21.14 6.20 -22.85
C SER A 173 -22.20 7.20 -22.39
N ALA A 174 -21.80 8.30 -21.73
CA ALA A 174 -22.67 9.47 -21.62
C ALA A 174 -22.64 10.25 -22.95
N PRO A 175 -23.81 10.59 -23.53
CA PRO A 175 -23.97 11.08 -24.90
C PRO A 175 -23.30 12.43 -25.19
#